data_AF-A0A7Y2VN79-F1
#
_entry.id   AF-A0A7Y2VN79-F1
#
_cell.length_a   1.000
_cell.length_b   1.000
_cell.length_c   1.000
_cell.angle_alpha   90.00
_cell.angle_beta   90.00
_cell.angle_gamma   90.00
#
_symmetry.space_group_name_H-M   'P 1'
#
loop_
_entity.id
_entity.type
_entity.pdbx_description
1 polymer ?
#
loop_
_entity_poly.entity_id
_entity_poly.type
_entity_poly.pdbx_seq_one_letter_code
_entity_poly.pdbx_strand_id
1 'polypeptide(L)'
;MSIGLAGWAQEATSDTLKIRELEEVVVSDTRFPIRRENSGKTVIRIGAEELSRNQGRSLPELINTKSGIEISGSRGRAGEILGTFVRGGRGRQVIVLIDGIRVSDPSSFSQEFDLRLLPL
;
A
#
# COMPACT_ATOMS: atom_id res chain seq x y z
N MET A 1 8.65 69.76 20.60
CA MET A 1 9.18 68.45 21.02
C MET A 1 8.25 67.40 20.45
N SER A 2 8.55 66.90 19.24
CA SER A 2 7.74 65.94 18.50
C SER A 2 8.69 64.84 18.05
N ILE A 3 8.63 63.70 18.74
CA ILE A 3 9.47 62.54 18.48
C ILE A 3 8.64 61.61 17.59
N GLY A 4 9.06 61.44 16.35
CA GLY A 4 8.46 60.49 15.42
C GLY A 4 8.86 59.05 15.78
N LEU A 5 7.88 58.15 15.86
CA LEU A 5 8.13 56.71 15.91
C LEU A 5 8.42 56.20 14.49
N ALA A 6 9.65 55.78 14.25
CA ALA A 6 9.98 54.93 13.11
C ALA A 6 9.60 53.48 13.45
N GLY A 7 8.55 52.97 12.82
CA GLY A 7 8.19 51.55 12.89
C GLY A 7 9.13 50.72 12.02
N TRP A 8 9.81 49.75 12.60
CA TRP A 8 10.54 48.73 11.86
C TRP A 8 9.56 47.63 11.47
N ALA A 9 9.36 47.42 10.17
CA ALA A 9 8.65 46.26 9.65
C ALA A 9 9.59 45.05 9.71
N GLN A 10 9.19 44.00 10.42
CA GLN A 10 9.93 42.75 10.46
C GLN A 10 9.57 41.93 9.20
N GLU A 11 10.55 41.76 8.32
CA GLU A 11 10.40 40.93 7.12
C GLU A 11 10.37 39.45 7.54
N ALA A 12 9.24 38.78 7.29
CA ALA A 12 9.09 37.36 7.56
C ALA A 12 9.93 36.57 6.54
N THR A 13 11.11 36.12 6.95
CA THR A 13 11.89 35.16 6.17
C THR A 13 11.11 33.85 6.11
N SER A 14 10.51 33.55 4.95
CA SER A 14 9.95 32.23 4.65
C SER A 14 11.09 31.23 4.56
N ASP A 15 11.23 30.39 5.59
CA ASP A 15 12.14 29.26 5.59
C ASP A 15 11.73 28.29 4.45
N THR A 16 12.54 28.27 3.40
CA THR A 16 12.27 27.51 2.17
C THR A 16 12.94 26.15 2.27
N LEU A 17 12.53 25.33 3.24
CA LEU A 17 12.92 23.92 3.26
C LEU A 17 12.21 23.22 2.09
N LYS A 18 12.91 23.09 0.95
CA LYS A 18 12.46 22.24 -0.16
C LYS A 18 12.46 20.79 0.31
N ILE A 19 11.29 20.28 0.65
CA ILE A 19 11.07 18.85 0.90
C ILE A 19 11.41 18.12 -0.40
N ARG A 20 12.50 17.35 -0.38
CA ARG A 20 12.93 16.56 -1.53
C ARG A 20 12.24 15.21 -1.44
N GLU A 21 11.16 15.05 -2.19
CA GLU A 21 10.53 13.74 -2.35
C GLU A 21 11.50 12.81 -3.11
N LEU A 22 11.74 11.64 -2.52
CA LEU A 22 12.59 10.62 -3.11
C LEU A 22 11.82 9.84 -4.17
N GLU A 23 12.50 9.47 -5.25
CA GLU A 23 11.95 8.55 -6.23
C GLU A 23 11.74 7.16 -5.62
N GLU A 24 10.62 6.56 -5.97
CA GLU A 24 10.24 5.26 -5.45
C GLU A 24 10.94 4.12 -6.19
N VAL A 25 11.44 3.14 -5.43
CA VAL A 25 12.03 1.91 -5.93
C VAL A 25 11.20 0.69 -5.53
N VAL A 26 11.13 -0.30 -6.42
CA VAL A 26 10.43 -1.58 -6.16
C VAL A 26 11.46 -2.69 -5.97
N VAL A 27 11.37 -3.40 -4.84
CA VAL A 27 12.31 -4.48 -4.49
C VAL A 27 11.69 -5.87 -4.67
N SER A 28 10.36 -5.97 -4.54
CA SER A 28 9.62 -7.23 -4.67
C SER A 28 9.73 -7.86 -6.05
N ASP A 29 10.05 -7.07 -7.07
CA ASP A 29 10.08 -7.52 -8.45
C ASP A 29 11.42 -8.19 -8.86
N THR A 30 12.53 -7.62 -8.43
CA THR A 30 13.88 -7.97 -8.92
C THR A 30 14.88 -8.33 -7.83
N ARG A 31 14.48 -8.28 -6.54
CA ARG A 31 15.36 -8.43 -5.36
C ARG A 31 16.46 -7.38 -5.21
N PHE A 32 16.56 -6.43 -6.15
CA PHE A 32 17.42 -5.27 -6.09
C PHE A 32 16.57 -4.02 -6.32
N PRO A 33 16.91 -2.87 -5.72
CA PRO A 33 16.13 -1.65 -5.93
C PRO A 33 16.26 -1.19 -7.38
N ILE A 34 15.15 -1.18 -8.11
CA ILE A 34 15.06 -0.58 -9.44
C ILE A 34 13.93 0.46 -9.45
N ARG A 35 14.11 1.52 -10.25
CA ARG A 35 13.04 2.50 -10.49
C ARG A 35 11.87 1.82 -11.21
N ARG A 36 10.65 2.25 -10.89
CA ARG A 36 9.42 1.62 -11.38
C ARG A 36 9.36 1.54 -12.90
N GLU A 37 9.77 2.59 -13.59
CA GLU A 37 9.77 2.67 -15.05
C GLU A 37 10.68 1.62 -15.72
N ASN A 38 11.63 1.04 -14.97
CA ASN A 38 12.58 0.06 -15.47
C ASN A 38 12.20 -1.41 -15.17
N SER A 39 11.12 -1.66 -14.43
CA SER A 39 10.69 -3.02 -14.03
C SER A 39 10.01 -3.80 -15.17
N GLY A 40 9.26 -3.11 -16.02
CA GLY A 40 8.43 -3.75 -17.05
C GLY A 40 7.26 -4.60 -16.51
N LYS A 41 7.11 -4.77 -15.19
CA LYS A 41 6.00 -5.49 -14.57
C LYS A 41 4.99 -4.52 -13.97
N THR A 42 3.72 -4.88 -13.98
CA THR A 42 2.68 -4.11 -13.27
C THR A 42 2.87 -4.27 -11.77
N VAL A 43 3.13 -3.16 -11.07
CA VAL A 43 3.28 -3.09 -9.62
C VAL A 43 2.20 -2.17 -9.06
N ILE A 44 1.45 -2.67 -8.09
CA ILE A 44 0.44 -1.90 -7.35
C ILE A 44 0.96 -1.70 -5.94
N ARG A 45 1.08 -0.44 -5.52
CA ARG A 45 1.44 -0.07 -4.16
C ARG A 45 0.20 0.37 -3.40
N ILE A 46 0.04 -0.16 -2.20
CA ILE A 46 -0.87 0.35 -1.18
C ILE A 46 0.02 0.95 -0.09
N GLY A 47 0.08 2.28 -0.02
CA GLY A 47 0.93 3.00 0.94
C GLY A 47 0.16 3.45 2.19
N ALA A 48 0.87 3.95 3.19
CA ALA A 48 0.30 4.40 4.47
C ALA A 48 -0.84 5.43 4.31
N GLU A 49 -0.71 6.37 3.37
CA GLU A 49 -1.75 7.37 3.12
C GLU A 49 -3.05 6.74 2.58
N GLU A 50 -2.93 5.75 1.70
CA GLU A 50 -4.09 5.01 1.21
C GLU A 50 -4.72 4.16 2.31
N LEU A 51 -3.90 3.49 3.14
CA LEU A 51 -4.38 2.77 4.32
C LEU A 51 -5.15 3.69 5.26
N SER A 52 -4.62 4.87 5.56
CA SER A 52 -5.28 5.86 6.42
C SER A 52 -6.61 6.36 5.86
N ARG A 53 -6.76 6.47 4.53
CA ARG A 53 -8.03 6.84 3.89
C ARG A 53 -9.06 5.71 3.87
N ASN A 54 -8.63 4.48 4.09
CA ASN A 54 -9.48 3.29 4.04
C ASN A 54 -9.69 2.66 5.42
N GLN A 55 -9.57 3.47 6.48
CA GLN A 55 -9.91 3.03 7.85
C GLN A 55 -11.33 2.46 7.89
N GLY A 56 -11.48 1.30 8.53
CA GLY A 56 -12.75 0.57 8.62
C GLY A 56 -13.00 -0.45 7.51
N ARG A 57 -12.16 -0.50 6.46
CA ARG A 57 -12.13 -1.63 5.51
C ARG A 57 -11.18 -2.71 6.01
N SER A 58 -11.43 -3.95 5.58
CA SER A 58 -10.47 -5.04 5.72
C SER A 58 -9.41 -5.02 4.60
N LEU A 59 -8.26 -5.65 4.83
CA LEU A 59 -7.22 -5.81 3.82
C LEU A 59 -7.74 -6.45 2.52
N PRO A 60 -8.49 -7.58 2.55
CA PRO A 60 -9.02 -8.17 1.32
C PRO A 60 -10.01 -7.26 0.58
N GLU A 61 -10.82 -6.45 1.27
CA GLU A 61 -11.67 -5.45 0.60
C GLU A 61 -10.86 -4.38 -0.12
N LEU A 62 -9.80 -3.87 0.52
CA LEU A 62 -8.91 -2.87 -0.07
C LEU A 62 -8.15 -3.43 -1.27
N ILE A 63 -7.62 -4.65 -1.17
CA ILE A 63 -6.95 -5.33 -2.29
C ILE A 63 -7.93 -5.53 -3.45
N ASN A 64 -9.20 -5.85 -3.17
CA ASN A 64 -10.23 -6.06 -4.17
C ASN A 64 -10.65 -4.78 -4.93
N THR A 65 -10.13 -3.60 -4.56
CA THR A 65 -10.31 -2.37 -5.34
C THR A 65 -9.23 -2.20 -6.42
N LYS A 66 -8.24 -3.09 -6.49
CA LYS A 66 -7.09 -2.98 -7.39
C LYS A 66 -7.32 -3.79 -8.66
N SER A 67 -6.99 -3.21 -9.81
CA SER A 67 -7.17 -3.85 -11.11
C SER A 67 -6.34 -5.13 -11.25
N GLY A 68 -6.93 -6.16 -11.87
CA GLY A 68 -6.28 -7.46 -12.09
C GLY A 68 -6.21 -8.37 -10.87
N ILE A 69 -6.83 -7.97 -9.76
CA ILE A 69 -6.98 -8.75 -8.54
C ILE A 69 -8.46 -8.85 -8.19
N GLU A 70 -8.91 -10.03 -7.81
CA GLU A 70 -10.23 -10.28 -7.27
C GLU A 70 -10.11 -11.11 -5.99
N ILE A 71 -10.73 -10.64 -4.91
CA ILE A 71 -10.92 -11.41 -3.68
C ILE A 71 -12.40 -11.73 -3.53
N SER A 72 -12.79 -12.93 -3.94
CA SER A 72 -14.15 -13.44 -3.79
C SER A 72 -14.52 -13.55 -2.31
N GLY A 73 -15.77 -13.24 -1.96
CA GLY A 73 -16.25 -13.21 -0.57
C GLY A 73 -15.81 -12.01 0.27
N SER A 74 -14.93 -11.13 -0.24
CA SER A 74 -14.39 -10.00 0.53
C SER A 74 -15.45 -9.00 1.02
N ARG A 75 -16.54 -8.83 0.28
CA ARG A 75 -17.70 -8.00 0.65
C ARG A 75 -18.90 -8.82 1.16
N GLY A 76 -18.66 -10.10 1.47
CA GLY A 76 -19.65 -11.05 1.93
C GLY A 76 -19.89 -10.98 3.43
N ARG A 77 -20.51 -12.02 3.99
CA ARG A 77 -20.74 -12.10 5.44
C ARG A 77 -19.44 -12.41 6.20
N ALA A 78 -19.39 -12.01 7.46
CA ALA A 78 -18.31 -12.41 8.36
C ALA A 78 -18.19 -13.95 8.40
N GLY A 79 -16.98 -14.45 8.25
CA GLY A 79 -16.70 -15.89 8.21
C GLY A 79 -16.73 -16.52 6.80
N GLU A 80 -17.17 -15.81 5.77
CA GLU A 80 -17.08 -16.31 4.38
C GLU A 80 -15.64 -16.66 4.00
N ILE A 81 -15.49 -17.80 3.32
CA ILE A 81 -14.21 -18.26 2.81
C ILE A 81 -13.81 -17.34 1.65
N LEU A 82 -12.64 -16.74 1.76
CA LEU A 82 -12.12 -15.88 0.69
C LEU A 82 -11.46 -16.72 -0.40
N GLY A 83 -11.60 -16.27 -1.64
CA GLY A 83 -10.87 -16.84 -2.78
C GLY A 83 -10.09 -15.74 -3.50
N THR A 84 -8.78 -15.93 -3.64
CA THR A 84 -7.88 -14.98 -4.28
C THR A 84 -7.67 -15.33 -5.74
N PHE A 85 -7.86 -14.34 -6.61
CA PHE A 85 -7.63 -14.46 -8.04
C PHE A 85 -6.77 -13.29 -8.53
N VAL A 86 -5.64 -13.59 -9.15
CA VAL A 86 -4.72 -12.56 -9.65
C VAL A 86 -4.38 -12.90 -11.10
N ARG A 87 -4.68 -11.99 -12.03
CA ARG A 87 -4.48 -12.19 -13.48
C ARG A 87 -5.05 -13.52 -14.00
N GLY A 88 -6.21 -13.93 -13.47
CA GLY A 88 -6.89 -15.19 -13.82
C GLY A 88 -6.33 -16.45 -13.13
N GLY A 89 -5.22 -16.35 -12.40
CA GLY A 89 -4.70 -17.44 -11.57
C GLY A 89 -5.44 -17.54 -10.24
N ARG A 90 -5.62 -18.75 -9.72
CA ARG A 90 -6.29 -19.04 -8.42
C ARG A 90 -5.31 -18.90 -7.26
N GLY A 91 -5.78 -18.81 -6.03
CA GLY A 91 -4.95 -18.49 -4.86
C GLY A 91 -3.73 -19.40 -4.64
N ARG A 92 -3.80 -20.69 -5.00
CA ARG A 92 -2.63 -21.59 -5.00
C ARG A 92 -1.47 -21.18 -5.94
N GLN A 93 -1.75 -20.29 -6.89
CA GLN A 93 -0.81 -19.72 -7.85
C GLN A 93 -0.37 -18.30 -7.45
N VAL A 94 -0.88 -17.79 -6.32
CA VAL A 94 -0.56 -16.47 -5.76
C VAL A 94 0.34 -16.66 -4.55
N ILE A 95 1.47 -15.95 -4.52
CA ILE A 95 2.42 -16.01 -3.41
C ILE A 95 2.19 -14.80 -2.52
N VAL A 96 1.99 -15.03 -1.23
CA VAL A 96 1.97 -14.00 -0.20
C VAL A 96 3.29 -14.04 0.56
N LEU A 97 3.93 -12.88 0.69
CA LEU A 97 5.16 -12.69 1.45
C LEU A 97 4.90 -11.69 2.57
N ILE A 98 5.27 -12.04 3.80
CA ILE A 98 5.31 -11.12 4.94
C ILE A 98 6.78 -10.97 5.32
N ASP A 99 7.29 -9.73 5.29
CA ASP A 99 8.71 -9.44 5.55
C ASP A 99 9.68 -10.29 4.70
N GLY A 100 9.27 -10.63 3.47
CA GLY A 100 10.04 -11.46 2.53
C GLY A 100 9.93 -12.97 2.74
N ILE A 101 9.21 -13.42 3.79
CA ILE A 101 8.99 -14.83 4.10
C ILE A 101 7.66 -15.28 3.49
N ARG A 102 7.67 -16.41 2.79
CA ARG A 102 6.44 -16.99 2.22
C ARG A 102 5.52 -17.50 3.33
N VAL A 103 4.26 -17.12 3.25
CA VAL A 103 3.19 -17.59 4.14
C VAL A 103 2.08 -18.29 3.34
N SER A 104 1.47 -19.30 3.96
CA SER A 104 0.37 -20.10 3.42
C SER A 104 -0.43 -20.70 4.57
N ASP A 105 -1.72 -20.96 4.37
CA ASP A 105 -2.54 -21.67 5.37
C ASP A 105 -2.55 -23.19 5.09
N PRO A 106 -2.03 -24.03 6.02
CA PRO A 106 -2.03 -25.49 5.86
C PRO A 106 -3.38 -26.15 6.19
N SER A 107 -4.38 -25.40 6.67
CA SER A 107 -5.69 -25.92 7.09
C SER A 107 -6.54 -26.46 5.92
N SER A 108 -6.21 -26.08 4.68
CA SER A 108 -6.94 -26.45 3.48
C SER A 108 -6.04 -27.05 2.39
N PHE A 109 -6.62 -27.84 1.50
CA PHE A 109 -5.89 -28.45 0.38
C PHE A 109 -5.35 -27.41 -0.62
N SER A 110 -5.93 -26.21 -0.70
CA SER A 110 -5.48 -25.17 -1.64
C SER A 110 -4.17 -24.49 -1.22
N GLN A 111 -3.72 -24.63 0.03
CA GLN A 111 -2.54 -23.94 0.59
C GLN A 111 -2.55 -22.42 0.32
N GLU A 112 -3.74 -21.84 0.21
CA GLU A 112 -3.92 -20.40 -0.01
C GLU A 112 -3.82 -19.67 1.33
N PHE A 113 -3.15 -18.53 1.38
CA PHE A 113 -3.10 -17.74 2.61
C PHE A 113 -4.43 -17.02 2.87
N ASP A 114 -4.97 -17.14 4.08
CA ASP A 114 -6.17 -16.43 4.48
C ASP A 114 -5.88 -14.95 4.79
N LEU A 115 -6.23 -14.06 3.87
CA LEU A 115 -6.02 -12.61 3.99
C LEU A 115 -6.77 -11.98 5.18
N ARG A 116 -7.75 -12.66 5.78
CA ARG A 116 -8.45 -12.18 6.98
C ARG A 116 -7.56 -12.19 8.23
N LEU A 117 -6.46 -12.93 8.20
CA LEU A 117 -5.50 -13.02 9.30
C LEU A 117 -4.58 -11.78 9.39
N LEU A 118 -4.70 -10.85 8.45
CA LEU A 118 -3.92 -9.61 8.42
C LEU A 118 -4.84 -8.39 8.61
N PRO A 119 -4.73 -7.68 9.74
CA PRO A 119 -5.47 -6.44 9.96
C PRO A 119 -4.84 -5.27 9.19
N LEU A 120 -5.63 -4.21 8.98
CA LEU A 120 -5.17 -2.89 8.52
C LEU A 120 -4.80 -1.97 9.69
#